data_AF-A0A1Q6R302-F1
#
_entry.id   AF-A0A1Q6R302-F1
#
_cell.length_a   1.000
_cell.length_b   1.000
_cell.length_c   1.000
_cell.angle_alpha   90.00
_cell.angle_beta   90.00
_cell.angle_gamma   90.00
#
_symmetry.space_group_name_H-M   'P 1'
#
loop_
_entity.id
_entity.type
_entity.pdbx_description
1 polymer ?
#
loop_
_entity_poly.entity_id
_entity_poly.type
_entity_poly.pdbx_seq_one_letter_code
_entity_poly.pdbx_strand_id
1 'polypeptide(L)'
;MKFRAHETFFIRKGWLSKGMKNVINKPNVFVDKLNNPMDALGIGANMVKSLRYWLQVTGLTVEGKGKVREQHLTDLGACIYEHDRYLEELGTLYLVQYKLATNQENATAWYYFFNHFNMTEFSKEDFILQLQKYIAEKDDADNKGHAVRSLEDDFNCIINTYLPRYKSNPLKVSAENNIDCPLGELGLVDLVTRKSYRKAMPGSKTINPWIALAVISEQSKGRKEVALNSLLVDECSIGKVFNLDSLGLLDVLRAIEKLGEIKVIRTAGLDVVQFHNQRNFMECVERYYANINDWAGSED
;
A
#
# COMPACT_ATOMS: atom_id res chain seq x y z
N MET A 1 -5.26 -7.38 -16.39
CA MET A 1 -5.54 -7.18 -14.96
C MET A 1 -5.35 -8.48 -14.19
N LYS A 2 -4.99 -8.44 -12.90
CA LYS A 2 -4.78 -9.65 -12.08
C LYS A 2 -5.66 -9.61 -10.82
N PHE A 3 -6.36 -10.71 -10.57
CA PHE A 3 -7.26 -10.90 -9.42
C PHE A 3 -6.94 -12.21 -8.71
N ARG A 4 -7.26 -12.31 -7.41
CA ARG A 4 -7.13 -13.52 -6.57
C ARG A 4 -5.74 -14.17 -6.55
N ALA A 5 -4.70 -13.40 -6.81
CA ALA A 5 -3.31 -13.88 -6.84
C ALA A 5 -2.74 -14.21 -5.46
N HIS A 6 -3.40 -13.74 -4.40
CA HIS A 6 -3.03 -13.94 -3.01
C HIS A 6 -3.56 -15.25 -2.40
N GLU A 7 -4.21 -16.13 -3.17
CA GLU A 7 -4.74 -17.42 -2.69
C GLU A 7 -5.60 -17.28 -1.40
N THR A 8 -6.39 -16.19 -1.32
CA THR A 8 -7.23 -15.78 -0.17
C THR A 8 -6.51 -15.42 1.14
N PHE A 9 -5.16 -15.39 1.15
CA PHE A 9 -4.37 -14.94 2.29
C PHE A 9 -3.99 -13.47 2.20
N PHE A 10 -4.43 -12.67 3.16
CA PHE A 10 -3.90 -11.32 3.38
C PHE A 10 -2.54 -11.36 4.11
N ILE A 11 -1.81 -10.25 4.11
CA ILE A 11 -0.50 -10.12 4.76
C ILE A 11 -0.65 -10.29 6.28
N ARG A 12 0.25 -11.04 6.91
CA ARG A 12 0.28 -11.20 8.37
C ARG A 12 1.56 -10.61 8.95
N LYS A 13 1.54 -10.25 10.24
CA LYS A 13 2.74 -9.79 10.95
C LYS A 13 3.94 -10.73 10.72
N GLY A 14 5.09 -10.16 10.38
CA GLY A 14 6.33 -10.89 10.11
C GLY A 14 6.42 -11.62 8.76
N TRP A 15 5.35 -11.68 7.95
CA TRP A 15 5.40 -12.34 6.64
C TRP A 15 6.37 -11.66 5.68
N LEU A 16 6.25 -10.34 5.50
CA LEU A 16 7.10 -9.60 4.55
C LEU A 16 8.58 -9.67 4.96
N SER A 17 8.88 -9.51 6.26
CA SER A 17 10.22 -9.68 6.82
C SER A 17 10.80 -11.09 6.57
N LYS A 18 10.00 -12.14 6.84
CA LYS A 18 10.37 -13.53 6.55
C LYS A 18 10.65 -13.73 5.06
N GLY A 19 9.80 -13.17 4.21
CA GLY A 19 9.92 -13.23 2.75
C GLY A 19 11.23 -12.62 2.27
N MET A 20 11.50 -11.37 2.65
CA MET A 20 12.75 -10.67 2.30
C MET A 20 13.99 -11.44 2.77
N LYS A 21 14.01 -11.92 4.03
CA LYS A 21 15.12 -12.73 4.56
C LYS A 21 15.43 -13.94 3.68
N ASN A 22 14.40 -14.68 3.26
CA ASN A 22 14.59 -15.90 2.47
C ASN A 22 14.97 -15.61 1.02
N VAL A 23 14.46 -14.52 0.45
CA VAL A 23 14.86 -14.03 -0.87
C VAL A 23 16.35 -13.69 -0.92
N ILE A 24 16.86 -12.94 0.09
CA ILE A 24 18.29 -12.61 0.18
C ILE A 24 19.16 -13.87 0.25
N ASN A 25 18.75 -14.85 1.07
CA ASN A 25 19.51 -16.09 1.23
C ASN A 25 19.46 -16.97 -0.03
N LYS A 26 18.32 -16.96 -0.73
CA LYS A 26 18.09 -17.83 -1.89
C LYS A 26 17.06 -17.18 -2.84
N PRO A 27 17.52 -16.47 -3.89
CA PRO A 27 16.64 -15.74 -4.81
C PRO A 27 15.56 -16.59 -5.50
N ASN A 28 15.80 -17.90 -5.66
CA ASN A 28 14.83 -18.84 -6.24
C ASN A 28 13.99 -19.62 -5.20
N VAL A 29 13.96 -19.20 -3.93
CA VAL A 29 13.31 -19.93 -2.82
C VAL A 29 11.85 -20.32 -3.09
N PHE A 30 11.11 -19.52 -3.85
CA PHE A 30 9.69 -19.77 -4.15
C PHE A 30 9.44 -20.77 -5.30
N VAL A 31 10.48 -21.16 -6.03
CA VAL A 31 10.39 -22.08 -7.19
C VAL A 31 11.41 -23.21 -7.15
N ASP A 32 12.18 -23.30 -6.06
CA ASP A 32 13.23 -24.28 -5.96
C ASP A 32 12.66 -25.70 -6.04
N LYS A 33 13.32 -26.53 -6.85
CA LYS A 33 12.97 -27.93 -7.05
C LYS A 33 13.78 -28.86 -6.14
N LEU A 34 14.94 -28.39 -5.65
CA LEU A 34 15.81 -29.18 -4.79
C LEU A 34 15.40 -29.06 -3.33
N ASN A 35 15.14 -27.84 -2.86
CA ASN A 35 14.61 -27.60 -1.52
C ASN A 35 13.14 -27.18 -1.62
N ASN A 36 12.27 -27.94 -0.98
CA ASN A 36 10.84 -27.64 -0.94
C ASN A 36 10.59 -26.26 -0.31
N PRO A 37 9.93 -25.32 -1.03
CA PRO A 37 9.65 -23.98 -0.53
C PRO A 37 8.84 -23.96 0.78
N MET A 38 7.98 -24.97 1.01
CA MET A 38 7.19 -25.07 2.25
C MET A 38 8.09 -25.30 3.46
N ASP A 39 9.10 -26.16 3.32
CA ASP A 39 10.03 -26.50 4.39
C ASP A 39 10.99 -25.34 4.64
N ALA A 40 11.46 -24.69 3.58
CA ALA A 40 12.33 -23.51 3.68
C ALA A 40 11.66 -22.33 4.39
N LEU A 41 10.37 -22.07 4.11
CA LEU A 41 9.62 -20.93 4.66
C LEU A 41 8.83 -21.28 5.93
N GLY A 42 8.64 -22.57 6.21
CA GLY A 42 7.81 -23.08 7.31
C GLY A 42 6.34 -22.65 7.19
N ILE A 43 5.78 -22.65 5.98
CA ILE A 43 4.39 -22.27 5.69
C ILE A 43 3.80 -23.18 4.59
N GLY A 44 2.48 -23.33 4.56
CA GLY A 44 1.81 -24.19 3.57
C GLY A 44 1.90 -23.67 2.13
N ALA A 45 1.70 -24.56 1.15
CA ALA A 45 1.87 -24.27 -0.28
C ALA A 45 1.14 -23.01 -0.78
N ASN A 46 -0.11 -22.80 -0.38
CA ASN A 46 -0.85 -21.60 -0.79
C ASN A 46 -0.26 -20.33 -0.16
N MET A 47 0.17 -20.39 1.10
CA MET A 47 0.83 -19.26 1.77
C MET A 47 2.17 -18.91 1.12
N VAL A 48 2.91 -19.91 0.61
CA VAL A 48 4.15 -19.67 -0.17
C VAL A 48 3.84 -18.83 -1.41
N LYS A 49 2.81 -19.20 -2.17
CA LYS A 49 2.39 -18.43 -3.36
C LYS A 49 1.93 -17.01 -2.99
N SER A 50 1.14 -16.88 -1.93
CA SER A 50 0.69 -15.58 -1.41
C SER A 50 1.86 -14.70 -0.99
N LEU A 51 2.83 -15.25 -0.25
CA LEU A 51 3.99 -14.49 0.22
C LEU A 51 4.84 -14.00 -0.97
N ARG A 52 5.11 -14.86 -1.94
CA ARG A 52 5.81 -14.48 -3.17
C ARG A 52 5.10 -13.31 -3.87
N TYR A 53 3.78 -13.41 -4.03
CA TYR A 53 2.95 -12.38 -4.63
C TYR A 53 3.02 -11.07 -3.84
N TRP A 54 2.81 -11.12 -2.53
CA TRP A 54 2.77 -9.94 -1.67
C TRP A 54 4.07 -9.15 -1.74
N LEU A 55 5.22 -9.81 -1.65
CA LEU A 55 6.51 -9.15 -1.77
C LEU A 55 6.68 -8.36 -3.08
N GLN A 56 6.08 -8.82 -4.18
CA GLN A 56 6.16 -8.13 -5.47
C GLN A 56 5.21 -6.94 -5.52
N VAL A 57 3.95 -7.13 -5.13
CA VAL A 57 2.95 -6.06 -5.25
C VAL A 57 3.10 -4.96 -4.22
N THR A 58 3.76 -5.23 -3.09
CA THR A 58 4.14 -4.20 -2.10
C THR A 58 5.44 -3.49 -2.48
N GLY A 59 6.02 -3.78 -3.64
CA GLY A 59 7.23 -3.13 -4.15
C GLY A 59 8.51 -3.49 -3.40
N LEU A 60 8.50 -4.49 -2.53
CA LEU A 60 9.68 -4.93 -1.75
C LEU A 60 10.65 -5.79 -2.56
N THR A 61 10.13 -6.42 -3.61
CA THR A 61 10.92 -7.30 -4.46
C THR A 61 10.47 -7.19 -5.91
N VAL A 62 11.35 -7.60 -6.80
CA VAL A 62 11.07 -7.75 -8.23
C VAL A 62 11.47 -9.15 -8.68
N GLU A 63 10.70 -9.70 -9.61
CA GLU A 63 11.04 -10.95 -10.29
C GLU A 63 11.33 -10.63 -11.76
N GLY A 64 12.48 -11.08 -12.25
CA GLY A 64 12.87 -10.86 -13.65
C GLY A 64 11.98 -11.64 -14.63
N LYS A 65 11.83 -11.14 -15.86
CA LYS A 65 11.08 -11.81 -16.94
C LYS A 65 11.85 -12.96 -17.63
N GLY A 66 12.99 -13.37 -17.06
CA GLY A 66 13.89 -14.36 -17.65
C GLY A 66 13.40 -15.80 -17.51
N LYS A 67 14.17 -16.75 -18.08
CA LYS A 67 13.93 -18.20 -17.92
C LYS A 67 14.11 -18.67 -16.47
N VAL A 68 14.95 -17.97 -15.71
CA VAL A 68 15.19 -18.24 -14.29
C VAL A 68 14.26 -17.35 -13.47
N ARG A 69 13.39 -17.98 -12.68
CA ARG A 69 12.42 -17.32 -11.81
C ARG A 69 13.07 -16.98 -10.46
N GLU A 70 13.89 -15.95 -10.47
CA GLU A 70 14.52 -15.41 -9.27
C GLU A 70 13.87 -14.08 -8.87
N GLN A 71 13.66 -13.95 -7.57
CA GLN A 71 13.14 -12.76 -6.93
C GLN A 71 14.27 -12.09 -6.17
N HIS A 72 14.38 -10.78 -6.27
CA HIS A 72 15.41 -9.96 -5.64
C HIS A 72 14.76 -8.78 -4.94
N LEU A 73 15.41 -8.21 -3.92
CA LEU A 73 14.92 -6.96 -3.32
C LEU A 73 14.95 -5.82 -4.36
N THR A 74 13.99 -4.92 -4.27
CA THR A 74 14.09 -3.60 -4.93
C THR A 74 14.95 -2.67 -4.07
N ASP A 75 15.28 -1.48 -4.57
CA ASP A 75 15.96 -0.43 -3.77
C ASP A 75 15.16 -0.08 -2.51
N LEU A 76 13.84 0.05 -2.65
CA LEU A 76 12.93 0.25 -1.52
C LEU A 76 12.96 -0.95 -0.55
N GLY A 77 12.90 -2.17 -1.06
CA GLY A 77 12.94 -3.38 -0.24
C GLY A 77 14.25 -3.55 0.51
N ALA A 78 15.38 -3.21 -0.12
CA ALA A 78 16.71 -3.22 0.50
C ALA A 78 16.80 -2.18 1.62
N CYS A 79 16.37 -0.95 1.35
CA CYS A 79 16.34 0.14 2.32
C CYS A 79 15.46 -0.21 3.54
N ILE A 80 14.24 -0.72 3.32
CA ILE A 80 13.35 -1.18 4.39
C ILE A 80 14.01 -2.33 5.16
N TYR A 81 14.60 -3.31 4.48
CA TYR A 81 15.22 -4.46 5.15
C TYR A 81 16.40 -4.07 6.05
N GLU A 82 17.14 -3.02 5.68
CA GLU A 82 18.25 -2.49 6.47
C GLU A 82 17.78 -1.71 7.70
N HIS A 83 16.79 -0.83 7.54
CA HIS A 83 16.40 0.12 8.59
C HIS A 83 15.18 -0.29 9.42
N ASP A 84 14.20 -0.98 8.82
CA ASP A 84 12.97 -1.42 9.47
C ASP A 84 12.56 -2.81 8.98
N ARG A 85 13.45 -3.77 9.22
CA ARG A 85 13.30 -5.16 8.76
C ARG A 85 11.97 -5.80 9.17
N TYR A 86 11.42 -5.41 10.32
CA TYR A 86 10.22 -6.02 10.89
C TYR A 86 8.93 -5.27 10.55
N LEU A 87 9.04 -4.13 9.84
CA LEU A 87 7.95 -3.24 9.44
C LEU A 87 7.17 -2.74 10.65
N GLU A 88 7.89 -2.28 11.67
CA GLU A 88 7.32 -1.76 12.91
C GLU A 88 7.04 -0.26 12.83
N GLU A 89 7.62 0.41 11.85
CA GLU A 89 7.50 1.85 11.69
C GLU A 89 6.31 2.22 10.80
N LEU A 90 5.48 3.16 11.27
CA LEU A 90 4.26 3.53 10.57
C LEU A 90 4.55 4.14 9.18
N GLY A 91 5.66 4.86 9.02
CA GLY A 91 6.09 5.38 7.72
C GLY A 91 6.43 4.27 6.73
N THR A 92 7.05 3.17 7.17
CA THR A 92 7.27 1.97 6.35
C THR A 92 5.96 1.38 5.86
N LEU A 93 4.94 1.31 6.73
CA LEU A 93 3.61 0.83 6.35
C LEU A 93 2.95 1.73 5.31
N TYR A 94 3.11 3.06 5.39
CA TYR A 94 2.65 3.99 4.36
C TYR A 94 3.36 3.79 3.01
N LEU A 95 4.65 3.50 2.99
CA LEU A 95 5.39 3.19 1.75
C LEU A 95 4.88 1.90 1.10
N VAL A 96 4.69 0.86 1.91
CA VAL A 96 4.11 -0.42 1.47
C VAL A 96 2.70 -0.23 0.92
N GLN A 97 1.86 0.53 1.62
CA GLN A 97 0.52 0.89 1.18
C GLN A 97 0.55 1.61 -0.17
N TYR A 98 1.42 2.61 -0.30
CA TYR A 98 1.53 3.38 -1.53
C TYR A 98 1.91 2.50 -2.72
N LYS A 99 2.91 1.62 -2.60
CA LYS A 99 3.27 0.70 -3.69
C LYS A 99 2.16 -0.31 -4.00
N LEU A 100 1.42 -0.77 -3.00
CA LEU A 100 0.29 -1.68 -3.19
C LEU A 100 -0.89 -0.99 -3.92
N ALA A 101 -1.28 0.20 -3.47
CA ALA A 101 -2.40 0.97 -4.01
C ALA A 101 -2.12 1.54 -5.42
N THR A 102 -0.86 1.61 -5.84
CA THR A 102 -0.47 2.07 -7.17
C THR A 102 -0.16 0.94 -8.15
N ASN A 103 -0.21 -0.33 -7.70
CA ASN A 103 0.08 -1.49 -8.54
C ASN A 103 -1.15 -1.93 -9.38
N GLN A 104 -1.40 -1.20 -10.47
CA GLN A 104 -2.53 -1.44 -11.37
C GLN A 104 -2.54 -2.84 -12.00
N GLU A 105 -1.38 -3.34 -12.42
CA GLU A 105 -1.27 -4.59 -13.18
C GLU A 105 -1.49 -5.83 -12.33
N ASN A 106 -0.85 -5.88 -11.15
CA ASN A 106 -0.78 -7.10 -10.34
C ASN A 106 -1.66 -7.07 -9.09
N ALA A 107 -2.00 -5.89 -8.56
CA ALA A 107 -2.93 -5.71 -7.45
C ALA A 107 -4.17 -4.91 -7.87
N THR A 108 -4.80 -5.32 -8.98
CA THR A 108 -5.85 -4.53 -9.64
C THR A 108 -7.01 -4.16 -8.71
N ALA A 109 -7.46 -5.07 -7.83
CA ALA A 109 -8.53 -4.77 -6.87
C ALA A 109 -8.15 -3.67 -5.86
N TRP A 110 -6.89 -3.63 -5.42
CA TRP A 110 -6.37 -2.57 -4.53
C TRP A 110 -6.25 -1.25 -5.25
N TYR A 111 -5.65 -1.25 -6.43
CA TYR A 111 -5.56 -0.06 -7.27
C TYR A 111 -6.95 0.52 -7.55
N TYR A 112 -7.92 -0.33 -7.91
CA TYR A 112 -9.30 0.09 -8.12
C TYR A 112 -9.93 0.68 -6.84
N PHE A 113 -9.80 -0.01 -5.70
CA PHE A 113 -10.38 0.41 -4.43
C PHE A 113 -9.92 1.81 -3.98
N PHE A 114 -8.63 2.13 -4.15
CA PHE A 114 -8.09 3.42 -3.73
C PHE A 114 -8.31 4.51 -4.78
N ASN A 115 -8.13 4.21 -6.07
CA ASN A 115 -8.09 5.24 -7.11
C ASN A 115 -9.44 5.52 -7.79
N HIS A 116 -10.25 4.49 -7.98
CA HIS A 116 -11.46 4.54 -8.83
C HIS A 116 -12.76 4.35 -8.06
N PHE A 117 -12.74 3.60 -6.95
CA PHE A 117 -13.93 3.35 -6.13
C PHE A 117 -14.26 4.58 -5.27
N ASN A 118 -15.34 5.28 -5.64
CA ASN A 118 -15.69 6.60 -5.11
C ASN A 118 -16.70 6.57 -3.94
N MET A 119 -17.22 5.41 -3.56
CA MET A 119 -18.16 5.32 -2.43
C MET A 119 -17.41 5.39 -1.10
N THR A 120 -17.79 6.36 -0.26
CA THR A 120 -17.21 6.50 1.09
C THR A 120 -17.71 5.41 2.03
N GLU A 121 -18.99 5.05 1.98
CA GLU A 121 -19.60 3.93 2.70
C GLU A 121 -20.12 2.90 1.70
N PHE A 122 -19.85 1.62 1.94
CA PHE A 122 -20.11 0.57 0.95
C PHE A 122 -20.29 -0.80 1.57
N SER A 123 -21.09 -1.63 0.90
CA SER A 123 -21.20 -3.07 1.12
C SER A 123 -20.26 -3.86 0.20
N LYS A 124 -20.20 -5.18 0.41
CA LYS A 124 -19.52 -6.09 -0.51
C LYS A 124 -20.15 -6.02 -1.90
N GLU A 125 -21.48 -6.03 -1.96
CA GLU A 125 -22.26 -6.03 -3.18
C GLU A 125 -21.99 -4.78 -4.02
N ASP A 126 -21.90 -3.61 -3.38
CA ASP A 126 -21.56 -2.34 -4.04
C ASP A 126 -20.18 -2.39 -4.70
N PHE A 127 -19.16 -2.85 -3.97
CA PHE A 127 -17.79 -2.95 -4.48
C PHE A 127 -17.71 -3.90 -5.69
N ILE A 128 -18.32 -5.08 -5.59
CA ILE A 128 -18.28 -6.08 -6.66
C ILE A 128 -18.97 -5.56 -7.92
N LEU A 129 -20.15 -4.94 -7.77
CA LEU A 129 -20.88 -4.38 -8.89
C LEU A 129 -20.06 -3.30 -9.62
N GLN A 130 -19.44 -2.38 -8.87
CA GLN A 130 -18.67 -1.29 -9.46
C GLN A 130 -17.34 -1.77 -10.06
N LEU A 131 -16.68 -2.75 -9.44
CA LEU A 131 -15.48 -3.36 -9.98
C LEU A 131 -15.76 -4.12 -11.29
N GLN A 132 -16.89 -4.83 -11.39
CA GLN A 132 -17.29 -5.49 -12.64
C GLN A 132 -17.50 -4.50 -13.78
N LYS A 133 -18.12 -3.34 -13.51
CA LYS A 133 -18.27 -2.26 -14.49
C LYS A 133 -16.92 -1.72 -14.95
N TYR A 134 -16.03 -1.44 -14.00
CA TYR A 134 -14.67 -0.98 -14.30
C TYR A 134 -13.89 -1.98 -15.17
N ILE A 135 -14.00 -3.27 -14.88
CA ILE A 135 -13.36 -4.32 -15.71
C ILE A 135 -13.95 -4.32 -17.13
N ALA A 136 -15.28 -4.26 -17.26
CA ALA A 136 -15.95 -4.26 -18.55
C ALA A 136 -15.64 -3.01 -19.41
N GLU A 137 -15.32 -1.88 -18.80
CA GLU A 137 -14.89 -0.65 -19.49
C GLU A 137 -13.42 -0.70 -19.95
N LYS A 138 -12.57 -1.49 -19.27
CA LYS A 138 -11.11 -1.52 -19.49
C LYS A 138 -10.63 -2.69 -20.34
N ASP A 139 -11.34 -3.81 -20.31
CA ASP A 139 -11.08 -4.95 -21.20
C ASP A 139 -11.95 -4.82 -22.45
N ASP A 140 -11.33 -4.79 -23.63
CA ASP A 140 -12.04 -5.05 -24.89
C ASP A 140 -12.77 -6.40 -24.76
N ALA A 141 -13.97 -6.47 -25.35
CA ALA A 141 -15.02 -7.47 -25.14
C ALA A 141 -14.65 -8.97 -25.32
N ASP A 142 -13.38 -9.30 -25.55
CA ASP A 142 -12.87 -10.64 -25.85
C ASP A 142 -12.26 -11.39 -24.65
N ASN A 143 -12.09 -10.76 -23.48
CA ASN A 143 -11.63 -11.45 -22.28
C ASN A 143 -12.80 -12.08 -21.52
N LYS A 144 -12.79 -13.42 -21.40
CA LYS A 144 -13.71 -14.18 -20.55
C LYS A 144 -13.70 -13.56 -19.15
N GLY A 145 -14.79 -12.87 -18.80
CA GLY A 145 -14.90 -12.10 -17.56
C GLY A 145 -14.41 -12.89 -16.33
N HIS A 146 -13.77 -12.19 -15.40
CA HIS A 146 -13.31 -12.81 -14.16
C HIS A 146 -14.49 -13.38 -13.36
N ALA A 147 -14.33 -14.58 -12.81
CA ALA A 147 -15.36 -15.21 -11.99
C ALA A 147 -15.69 -14.31 -10.79
N VAL A 148 -16.98 -14.05 -10.55
CA VAL A 148 -17.48 -13.22 -9.43
C VAL A 148 -16.82 -13.61 -8.12
N ARG A 149 -16.66 -14.92 -7.89
CA ARG A 149 -16.01 -15.44 -6.68
C ARG A 149 -14.58 -14.93 -6.47
N SER A 150 -13.83 -14.69 -7.53
CA SER A 150 -12.48 -14.13 -7.43
C SER A 150 -12.51 -12.68 -6.95
N LEU A 151 -13.47 -11.89 -7.44
CA LEU A 151 -13.67 -10.50 -7.01
C LEU A 151 -14.13 -10.45 -5.55
N GLU A 152 -14.99 -11.40 -5.14
CA GLU A 152 -15.40 -11.53 -3.74
C GLU A 152 -14.23 -11.89 -2.82
N ASP A 153 -13.37 -12.80 -3.25
CA ASP A 153 -12.17 -13.20 -2.50
C ASP A 153 -11.20 -12.01 -2.36
N ASP A 154 -11.05 -11.18 -3.40
CA ASP A 154 -10.24 -9.95 -3.37
C ASP A 154 -10.85 -8.91 -2.41
N PHE A 155 -12.16 -8.68 -2.46
CA PHE A 155 -12.85 -7.80 -1.51
C PHE A 155 -12.60 -8.24 -0.06
N ASN A 156 -12.80 -9.53 0.23
CA ASN A 156 -12.57 -10.07 1.57
C ASN A 156 -11.10 -9.87 1.99
N CYS A 157 -10.16 -10.01 1.05
CA CYS A 157 -8.75 -9.82 1.34
C CYS A 157 -8.41 -8.34 1.60
N ILE A 158 -8.99 -7.40 0.86
CA ILE A 158 -8.89 -5.94 1.11
C ILE A 158 -9.40 -5.62 2.52
N ILE A 159 -10.61 -6.09 2.89
CA ILE A 159 -11.17 -5.84 4.22
C ILE A 159 -10.24 -6.39 5.31
N ASN A 160 -9.74 -7.62 5.18
CA ASN A 160 -8.81 -8.19 6.17
C ASN A 160 -7.41 -7.54 6.15
N THR A 161 -7.06 -6.79 5.11
CA THR A 161 -5.80 -6.04 5.03
C THR A 161 -5.85 -4.76 5.87
N TYR A 162 -7.00 -4.09 5.89
CA TYR A 162 -7.12 -2.75 6.49
C TYR A 162 -8.01 -2.68 7.74
N LEU A 163 -8.87 -3.66 7.98
CA LEU A 163 -9.73 -3.68 9.15
C LEU A 163 -9.14 -4.61 10.23
N PRO A 164 -8.65 -4.05 11.36
CA PRO A 164 -8.18 -4.87 12.47
C PRO A 164 -9.27 -5.82 12.99
N ARG A 165 -8.91 -7.06 13.33
CA ARG A 165 -9.91 -8.08 13.70
C ARG A 165 -10.63 -7.79 15.00
N TYR A 166 -10.06 -6.99 15.90
CA TYR A 166 -10.76 -6.56 17.11
C TYR A 166 -12.02 -5.73 16.80
N LYS A 167 -12.07 -5.04 15.66
CA LYS A 167 -13.26 -4.29 15.22
C LYS A 167 -14.35 -5.20 14.65
N SER A 168 -13.97 -6.27 13.96
CA SER A 168 -14.93 -7.19 13.31
C SER A 168 -15.36 -8.37 14.17
N ASN A 169 -14.50 -8.83 15.09
CA ASN A 169 -14.77 -9.97 15.96
C ASN A 169 -14.00 -9.90 17.31
N PRO A 170 -14.37 -8.98 18.22
CA PRO A 170 -13.66 -8.75 19.48
C PRO A 170 -13.58 -10.00 20.38
N LEU A 171 -14.54 -10.91 20.29
CA LEU A 171 -14.61 -12.14 21.11
C LEU A 171 -13.64 -13.24 20.68
N LYS A 172 -12.94 -13.10 19.54
CA LYS A 172 -11.98 -14.11 19.01
C LYS A 172 -10.54 -13.59 18.90
N VAL A 173 -10.23 -12.46 19.51
CA VAL A 173 -8.88 -11.89 19.52
C VAL A 173 -8.12 -12.45 20.72
N SER A 174 -7.12 -13.29 20.45
CA SER A 174 -6.10 -13.69 21.43
C SER A 174 -4.84 -12.85 21.17
N ALA A 175 -4.16 -12.42 22.22
CA ALA A 175 -2.89 -11.69 22.12
C ALA A 175 -1.79 -12.50 21.39
N GLU A 176 -1.94 -13.82 21.30
CA GLU A 176 -0.99 -14.72 20.63
C GLU A 176 -1.28 -14.92 19.14
N ASN A 177 -2.42 -14.43 18.66
CA ASN A 177 -2.80 -14.57 17.25
C ASN A 177 -2.17 -13.45 16.42
N ASN A 178 -0.98 -13.70 15.85
CA ASN A 178 -0.35 -12.93 14.76
C ASN A 178 -1.16 -12.96 13.44
N ILE A 179 -2.48 -12.84 13.54
CA ILE A 179 -3.44 -12.99 12.45
C ILE A 179 -3.79 -11.63 11.84
N ASP A 180 -3.42 -10.51 12.45
CA ASP A 180 -3.72 -9.19 11.89
C ASP A 180 -2.67 -8.74 10.86
N CYS A 181 -3.16 -7.99 9.87
CA CYS A 181 -2.32 -7.32 8.88
C CYS A 181 -1.74 -6.03 9.48
N PRO A 182 -0.42 -5.77 9.37
CA PRO A 182 0.17 -4.50 9.83
C PRO A 182 -0.47 -3.26 9.22
N LEU A 183 -0.93 -3.34 7.95
CA LEU A 183 -1.59 -2.21 7.27
C LEU A 183 -2.94 -1.81 7.92
N GLY A 184 -3.49 -2.61 8.83
CA GLY A 184 -4.65 -2.23 9.64
C GLY A 184 -4.37 -1.06 10.58
N GLU A 185 -3.10 -0.83 10.95
CA GLU A 185 -2.68 0.30 11.80
C GLU A 185 -2.85 1.65 11.10
N LEU A 186 -2.89 1.67 9.76
CA LEU A 186 -3.11 2.89 8.99
C LEU A 186 -4.55 3.41 9.07
N GLY A 187 -5.51 2.59 9.53
CA GLY A 187 -6.89 3.04 9.71
C GLY A 187 -7.59 3.47 8.42
N LEU A 188 -7.21 2.93 7.25
CA LEU A 188 -7.75 3.33 5.94
C LEU A 188 -9.16 2.80 5.65
N VAL A 189 -9.62 1.82 6.43
CA VAL A 189 -10.97 1.25 6.35
C VAL A 189 -11.52 1.09 7.77
N ASP A 190 -12.78 1.47 7.96
CA ASP A 190 -13.49 1.28 9.22
C ASP A 190 -14.82 0.52 9.04
N LEU A 191 -15.33 -0.01 10.15
CA LEU A 191 -16.60 -0.74 10.18
C LEU A 191 -17.74 0.22 10.53
N VAL A 192 -18.75 0.30 9.66
CA VAL A 192 -19.99 1.08 9.93
C VAL A 192 -21.02 0.17 10.58
N THR A 193 -21.27 -0.99 9.96
CA THR A 193 -22.12 -2.06 10.51
C THR A 193 -21.47 -3.41 10.22
N ARG A 194 -22.05 -4.52 10.69
CA ARG A 194 -21.50 -5.88 10.44
C ARG A 194 -21.30 -6.24 8.96
N LYS A 195 -21.95 -5.55 8.02
CA LYS A 195 -21.86 -5.80 6.57
C LYS A 195 -21.54 -4.55 5.75
N SER A 196 -21.28 -3.42 6.40
CA SER A 196 -20.99 -2.14 5.75
C SER A 196 -19.71 -1.55 6.30
N TYR A 197 -18.88 -1.05 5.39
CA TYR A 197 -17.56 -0.50 5.67
C TYR A 197 -17.49 0.93 5.17
N ARG A 198 -16.48 1.66 5.62
CA ARG A 198 -16.17 2.97 5.05
C ARG A 198 -14.68 3.12 4.78
N LYS A 199 -14.36 3.88 3.74
CA LYS A 199 -13.01 4.45 3.58
C LYS A 199 -12.82 5.50 4.65
N ALA A 200 -11.72 5.43 5.37
CA ALA A 200 -11.39 6.34 6.45
C ALA A 200 -10.05 7.03 6.15
N MET A 201 -9.97 8.30 6.56
CA MET A 201 -8.74 9.09 6.49
C MET A 201 -7.91 8.79 7.74
N PRO A 202 -6.61 8.51 7.62
CA PRO A 202 -5.74 8.38 8.77
C PRO A 202 -5.58 9.74 9.47
N GLY A 203 -5.13 9.74 10.73
CA GLY A 203 -4.74 11.00 11.37
C GLY A 203 -3.59 11.64 10.60
N SER A 204 -3.71 12.90 10.19
CA SER A 204 -2.69 13.58 9.36
C SER A 204 -1.28 13.56 10.00
N LYS A 205 -1.21 13.68 11.33
CA LYS A 205 0.03 13.57 12.12
C LYS A 205 0.74 12.21 12.01
N THR A 206 0.03 11.16 11.60
CA THR A 206 0.60 9.81 11.46
C THR A 206 1.42 9.65 10.18
N ILE A 207 1.19 10.52 9.17
CA ILE A 207 1.93 10.50 7.92
C ILE A 207 3.19 11.35 8.11
N ASN A 208 4.34 10.70 8.19
CA ASN A 208 5.62 11.40 8.29
C ASN A 208 5.85 12.28 7.03
N PRO A 209 6.32 13.53 7.18
CA PRO A 209 6.47 14.47 6.06
C PRO A 209 7.46 14.00 5.00
N TRP A 210 8.51 13.25 5.36
CA TRP A 210 9.42 12.66 4.37
C TRP A 210 8.74 11.57 3.53
N ILE A 211 7.86 10.77 4.13
CA ILE A 211 7.06 9.76 3.42
C ILE A 211 6.06 10.44 2.48
N ALA A 212 5.35 11.46 2.96
CA ALA A 212 4.43 12.22 2.13
C ALA A 212 5.17 12.89 0.96
N LEU A 213 6.34 13.47 1.19
CA LEU A 213 7.17 14.06 0.16
C LEU A 213 7.67 13.01 -0.85
N ALA A 214 8.03 11.80 -0.41
CA ALA A 214 8.41 10.71 -1.31
C ALA A 214 7.29 10.41 -2.33
N VAL A 215 6.05 10.23 -1.85
CA VAL A 215 4.88 9.97 -2.68
C VAL A 215 4.59 11.13 -3.65
N ILE A 216 4.59 12.36 -3.13
CA ILE A 216 4.34 13.57 -3.93
C ILE A 216 5.43 13.78 -4.98
N SER A 217 6.69 13.50 -4.64
CA SER A 217 7.81 13.59 -5.58
C SER A 217 7.65 12.60 -6.75
N GLU A 218 7.32 11.34 -6.47
CA GLU A 218 7.09 10.35 -7.52
C GLU A 218 5.89 10.74 -8.41
N GLN A 219 4.80 11.23 -7.80
CA GLN A 219 3.63 11.75 -8.52
C GLN A 219 3.96 12.99 -9.38
N SER A 220 4.90 13.82 -8.93
CA SER A 220 5.29 15.04 -9.65
C SER A 220 5.91 14.73 -11.02
N LYS A 221 6.47 13.52 -11.21
CA LYS A 221 7.23 13.13 -12.41
C LYS A 221 8.31 14.14 -12.78
N GLY A 222 8.97 14.74 -11.78
CA GLY A 222 10.03 15.72 -11.95
C GLY A 222 9.55 17.16 -12.21
N ARG A 223 8.24 17.43 -12.14
CA ARG A 223 7.72 18.81 -12.24
C ARG A 223 8.12 19.62 -11.00
N LYS A 224 8.47 20.89 -11.22
CA LYS A 224 8.84 21.84 -10.15
C LYS A 224 7.64 22.43 -9.41
N GLU A 225 6.46 22.25 -9.98
CA GLU A 225 5.20 22.73 -9.44
C GLU A 225 4.08 21.76 -9.78
N VAL A 226 3.18 21.52 -8.84
CA VAL A 226 2.01 20.65 -9.00
C VAL A 226 0.78 21.30 -8.38
N ALA A 227 -0.38 21.16 -9.04
CA ALA A 227 -1.64 21.67 -8.52
C ALA A 227 -2.07 20.89 -7.27
N LEU A 228 -2.58 21.60 -6.25
CA LEU A 228 -3.10 20.97 -5.03
C LEU A 228 -4.22 19.96 -5.34
N ASN A 229 -5.10 20.31 -6.28
CA ASN A 229 -6.18 19.42 -6.69
C ASN A 229 -5.64 18.10 -7.31
N SER A 230 -4.56 18.16 -8.09
CA SER A 230 -3.92 16.95 -8.64
C SER A 230 -3.37 16.04 -7.54
N LEU A 231 -2.81 16.59 -6.46
CA LEU A 231 -2.37 15.80 -5.31
C LEU A 231 -3.52 15.16 -4.53
N LEU A 232 -4.75 15.66 -4.72
CA LEU A 232 -5.94 15.18 -4.04
C LEU A 232 -6.71 14.13 -4.84
N VAL A 233 -6.92 14.36 -6.14
CA VAL A 233 -7.89 13.59 -6.93
C VAL A 233 -7.31 12.75 -8.06
N ASP A 234 -6.09 13.04 -8.52
CA ASP A 234 -5.50 12.28 -9.63
C ASP A 234 -5.25 10.83 -9.18
N GLU A 235 -5.27 9.90 -10.13
CA GLU A 235 -4.88 8.51 -9.87
C GLU A 235 -3.47 8.44 -9.29
N CYS A 236 -3.27 7.53 -8.36
CA CYS A 236 -2.03 7.29 -7.63
C CYS A 236 -1.55 8.49 -6.80
N SER A 237 -2.39 9.50 -6.60
CA SER A 237 -2.07 10.66 -5.77
C SER A 237 -2.06 10.34 -4.28
N ILE A 238 -1.36 11.16 -3.50
CA ILE A 238 -1.34 11.03 -2.04
C ILE A 238 -2.76 11.09 -1.44
N GLY A 239 -3.64 11.91 -2.01
CA GLY A 239 -5.04 11.99 -1.62
C GLY A 239 -5.81 10.68 -1.86
N LYS A 240 -5.64 10.07 -3.04
CA LYS A 240 -6.29 8.79 -3.36
C LYS A 240 -5.74 7.62 -2.55
N VAL A 241 -4.42 7.50 -2.41
CA VAL A 241 -3.80 6.32 -1.78
C VAL A 241 -3.95 6.27 -0.26
N PHE A 242 -4.12 7.44 0.38
CA PHE A 242 -4.30 7.58 1.83
C PHE A 242 -5.67 8.14 2.23
N ASN A 243 -6.63 8.22 1.30
CA ASN A 243 -7.98 8.76 1.53
C ASN A 243 -8.00 10.18 2.14
N LEU A 244 -7.06 11.05 1.77
CA LEU A 244 -7.02 12.41 2.30
C LEU A 244 -8.15 13.25 1.70
N ASP A 245 -8.78 14.05 2.54
CA ASP A 245 -9.56 15.20 2.09
C ASP A 245 -8.66 16.44 1.96
N SER A 246 -9.28 17.57 1.57
CA SER A 246 -8.54 18.83 1.39
C SER A 246 -7.87 19.33 2.68
N LEU A 247 -8.45 19.06 3.86
CA LEU A 247 -7.87 19.47 5.13
C LEU A 247 -6.68 18.58 5.49
N GLY A 248 -6.85 17.27 5.39
CA GLY A 248 -5.79 16.28 5.62
C GLY A 248 -4.58 16.50 4.71
N LEU A 249 -4.83 16.78 3.41
CA LEU A 249 -3.75 17.12 2.47
C LEU A 249 -3.02 18.40 2.90
N LEU A 250 -3.74 19.47 3.27
CA LEU A 250 -3.11 20.71 3.70
C LEU A 250 -2.27 20.54 4.97
N ASP A 251 -2.73 19.75 5.93
CA ASP A 251 -1.98 19.48 7.16
C ASP A 251 -0.68 18.71 6.87
N VAL A 252 -0.75 17.70 5.99
CA VAL A 252 0.43 16.97 5.53
C VAL A 252 1.40 17.91 4.81
N LEU A 253 0.92 18.74 3.88
CA LEU A 253 1.77 19.67 3.14
C LEU A 253 2.42 20.72 4.04
N ARG A 254 1.72 21.23 5.06
CA ARG A 254 2.32 22.12 6.07
C ARG A 254 3.44 21.44 6.85
N ALA A 255 3.31 20.14 7.15
CA ALA A 255 4.38 19.40 7.78
C ALA A 255 5.61 19.27 6.87
N ILE A 256 5.42 19.10 5.56
CA ILE A 256 6.52 19.10 4.58
C ILE A 256 7.14 20.50 4.43
N GLU A 257 6.33 21.57 4.42
CA GLU A 257 6.82 22.95 4.33
C GLU A 257 7.71 23.32 5.52
N LYS A 258 7.44 22.78 6.72
CA LYS A 258 8.32 22.91 7.90
C LYS A 258 9.70 22.27 7.71
N LEU A 259 9.84 21.27 6.83
CA LEU A 259 11.15 20.73 6.45
C LEU A 259 11.92 21.66 5.49
N GLY A 260 11.26 22.68 4.93
CA GLY A 260 11.83 23.59 3.94
C GLY A 260 11.88 23.03 2.52
N GLU A 261 11.29 21.86 2.27
CA GLU A 261 11.39 21.14 0.99
C GLU A 261 10.41 21.64 -0.08
N ILE A 262 9.28 22.21 0.35
CA ILE A 262 8.23 22.75 -0.52
C ILE A 262 7.73 24.09 -0.01
N LYS A 263 6.95 24.77 -0.85
CA LYS A 263 6.12 25.92 -0.48
C LYS A 263 4.71 25.73 -1.01
N VAL A 264 3.72 25.96 -0.15
CA VAL A 264 2.31 25.91 -0.54
C VAL A 264 1.84 27.32 -0.92
N ILE A 265 1.42 27.50 -2.18
CA ILE A 265 0.96 28.78 -2.71
C ILE A 265 -0.56 28.69 -2.91
N ARG A 266 -1.30 29.54 -2.18
CA ARG A 266 -2.76 29.69 -2.29
C ARG A 266 -3.09 31.16 -2.50
N THR A 267 -3.30 31.55 -3.74
CA THR A 267 -3.67 32.92 -4.14
C THR A 267 -4.92 32.87 -5.01
N ALA A 268 -5.54 34.02 -5.30
CA ALA A 268 -6.76 34.10 -6.10
C ALA A 268 -6.52 33.52 -7.51
N GLY A 269 -6.88 32.25 -7.71
CA GLY A 269 -6.73 31.52 -8.98
C GLY A 269 -5.53 30.58 -9.08
N LEU A 270 -4.69 30.47 -8.04
CA LEU A 270 -3.53 29.56 -8.05
C LEU A 270 -3.36 28.85 -6.71
N ASP A 271 -3.59 27.54 -6.73
CA ASP A 271 -3.47 26.61 -5.62
C ASP A 271 -2.46 25.50 -5.99
N VAL A 272 -1.19 25.72 -5.68
CA VAL A 272 -0.07 24.87 -6.12
C VAL A 272 0.92 24.59 -4.99
N VAL A 273 1.67 23.50 -5.15
CA VAL A 273 2.86 23.18 -4.37
C VAL A 273 4.08 23.40 -5.26
N GLN A 274 5.00 24.25 -4.81
CA GLN A 274 6.29 24.47 -5.46
C GLN A 274 7.37 23.71 -4.70
N PHE A 275 8.23 22.98 -5.42
CA PHE A 275 9.36 22.26 -4.81
C PHE A 275 10.58 23.18 -4.72
N HIS A 276 11.17 23.30 -3.54
CA HIS A 276 12.46 23.98 -3.38
C HIS A 276 13.62 23.06 -3.79
N ASN A 277 13.56 21.79 -3.39
CA ASN A 277 14.50 20.76 -3.81
C ASN A 277 13.76 19.68 -4.61
N GLN A 278 14.35 19.26 -5.73
CA GLN A 278 13.79 18.18 -6.55
C GLN A 278 14.31 16.82 -6.10
N ARG A 279 13.99 16.45 -4.86
CA ARG A 279 14.33 15.12 -4.35
C ARG A 279 13.55 14.05 -5.08
N ASN A 280 14.17 12.91 -5.35
CA ASN A 280 13.45 11.74 -5.86
C ASN A 280 12.81 10.92 -4.72
N PHE A 281 12.02 9.91 -5.09
CA PHE A 281 11.32 9.03 -4.14
C PHE A 281 12.28 8.40 -3.10
N MET A 282 13.37 7.78 -3.55
CA MET A 282 14.29 7.05 -2.67
C MET A 282 15.09 7.99 -1.77
N GLU A 283 15.51 9.17 -2.25
CA GLU A 283 16.17 10.17 -1.42
C GLU A 283 15.28 10.62 -0.25
N CYS A 284 13.96 10.71 -0.46
CA CYS A 284 13.02 11.04 0.61
C CYS A 284 12.85 9.88 1.60
N VAL A 285 12.85 8.63 1.12
CA VAL A 285 12.78 7.42 1.96
C VAL A 285 14.05 7.29 2.83
N GLU A 286 15.23 7.52 2.26
CA GLU A 286 16.49 7.54 3.00
C GLU A 286 16.50 8.63 4.07
N ARG A 287 15.97 9.83 3.75
CA ARG A 287 15.80 10.91 4.73
C ARG A 287 14.83 10.53 5.84
N TYR A 288 13.75 9.82 5.53
CA TYR A 288 12.84 9.31 6.54
C TYR A 288 13.58 8.42 7.56
N TYR A 289 14.30 7.40 7.09
CA TYR A 289 15.03 6.50 7.99
C TYR A 289 16.18 7.19 8.74
N ALA A 290 16.86 8.15 8.10
CA ALA A 290 17.92 8.92 8.75
C ALA A 290 17.40 9.83 9.89
N ASN A 291 16.12 10.23 9.87
CA ASN A 291 15.52 11.14 10.86
C ASN A 291 14.40 10.46 11.66
N ILE A 292 14.38 9.12 11.70
CA ILE A 292 13.24 8.38 12.26
C ILE A 292 13.04 8.65 13.76
N ASN A 293 14.13 8.85 14.50
CA ASN A 293 14.11 9.16 15.93
C ASN A 293 13.73 10.62 16.23
N ASP A 294 13.84 11.51 15.25
CA ASP A 294 13.53 12.93 15.41
C ASP A 294 12.04 13.21 15.21
N TRP A 295 11.31 12.25 14.61
CA TRP A 295 9.87 12.30 14.41
C TRP A 295 9.15 11.52 15.52
N ALA A 296 9.29 11.96 16.76
CA ALA A 296 8.28 11.67 17.77
C ALA A 296 7.09 12.58 17.45
N GLY A 297 6.04 12.04 16.82
CA GLY A 297 4.86 12.79 16.40
C GLY A 297 4.40 13.68 17.56
N SER A 298 4.60 14.99 17.39
CA SER A 298 4.48 16.02 18.43
C SER A 298 3.34 15.70 19.41
N GLU A 299 3.72 15.18 20.58
CA GLU A 299 2.90 15.22 21.78
C GLU A 299 2.77 16.70 22.15
N ASP A 300 1.69 17.30 21.66
CA ASP A 300 1.04 18.50 22.18
C ASP A 300 -0.48 18.27 22.08
#